data_AF-A0A354MWY8-F1
#
_entry.id   AF-A0A354MWY8-F1
#
_cell.length_a   1.000
_cell.length_b   1.000
_cell.length_c   1.000
_cell.angle_alpha   90.00
_cell.angle_beta   90.00
_cell.angle_gamma   90.00
#
_symmetry.space_group_name_H-M   'P 1'
#
loop_
_entity.id
_entity.type
_entity.pdbx_description
1 polymer ?
#
loop_
_entity_poly.entity_id
_entity_poly.type
_entity_poly.pdbx_seq_one_letter_code
_entity_poly.pdbx_strand_id
1 'polypeptide(L)'
;GKGEKDSDVITAVPAESADHVKNAFLTFAVPASAAIYGAKLRFYLTGAVGQTIYLYSLGNITLPDSLTWGNAPTWKSEPIATFTVSENGRQEVDITDLAASNIGKTLTFALVANELDADLTVTPTLELKSAEDTSDLDPATVKVKSNITLSSDFRYNVYVPALDEIKEITLDGEAAGLFGLEKVTIDGKEYYRVSKNLAAKDGTDTFTVKVLIDNGKTQVTKTYRVSIPNYAAKLLATEGAGEAAKTVVRDALAYIKAAKEYFGTLTEDDSATLDANLTDFVGKSAEELGLTADNKVTSDSGNTVDTACLNLGATPAFVFYLKAGTSETIAKSFRFTSASGAPLTTTVKKADDGRIYLEVTAYAYGMTGTLSFTYTDADGAAQSGSYNLAAYYVSPVATEKTQALVLALAQYAEAAKAYRNSVLKGE
;
A
#
# COMPACT_ATOMS: atom_id res chain seq x y z
N GLY A 1 -6.72 10.43 37.30
CA GLY A 1 -7.33 9.10 37.41
C GLY A 1 -8.80 9.20 37.04
N LYS A 2 -9.10 9.05 35.75
CA LYS A 2 -10.42 8.77 35.22
C LYS A 2 -10.21 7.53 34.35
N GLY A 3 -10.99 6.48 34.61
CA GLY A 3 -10.74 5.15 34.08
C GLY A 3 -10.90 5.10 32.57
N GLU A 4 -9.90 4.52 31.90
CA GLU A 4 -10.09 3.79 30.64
C GLU A 4 -11.31 2.87 30.81
N LYS A 5 -12.33 3.04 29.98
CA LYS A 5 -13.07 1.87 29.53
C LYS A 5 -12.38 1.41 28.26
N ASP A 6 -11.38 0.56 28.48
CA ASP A 6 -10.74 -0.22 27.45
C ASP A 6 -11.81 -0.92 26.60
N SER A 7 -11.66 -0.80 25.29
CA SER A 7 -12.34 -1.56 24.22
C SER A 7 -13.45 -2.52 24.69
N ASP A 8 -14.70 -2.23 24.32
CA ASP A 8 -15.78 -3.19 24.54
C ASP A 8 -15.58 -4.38 23.57
N VAL A 9 -15.18 -5.53 24.13
CA VAL A 9 -15.11 -6.80 23.39
C VAL A 9 -16.46 -7.50 23.51
N ILE A 10 -17.21 -7.47 22.42
CA ILE A 10 -18.51 -8.15 22.32
C ILE A 10 -18.26 -9.53 21.73
N THR A 11 -18.59 -10.57 22.50
CA THR A 11 -18.54 -11.96 22.03
C THR A 11 -19.91 -12.32 21.48
N ALA A 12 -19.97 -12.78 20.22
CA ALA A 12 -21.20 -13.34 19.69
C ALA A 12 -21.32 -14.81 20.09
N VAL A 13 -22.53 -15.24 20.40
CA VAL A 13 -22.86 -16.67 20.51
C VAL A 13 -23.20 -17.16 19.11
N PRO A 14 -22.50 -18.17 18.56
CA PRO A 14 -22.91 -18.80 17.30
C PRO A 14 -24.35 -19.31 17.45
N ALA A 15 -25.23 -18.96 16.51
CA ALA A 15 -26.55 -19.60 16.47
C ALA A 15 -26.35 -21.10 16.19
N GLU A 16 -26.91 -21.96 17.05
CA GLU A 16 -26.77 -23.42 16.96
C GLU A 16 -27.05 -23.91 15.53
N SER A 17 -26.10 -24.64 14.94
CA SER A 17 -26.33 -25.29 13.65
C SER A 17 -27.15 -26.56 13.87
N ALA A 18 -28.38 -26.57 13.38
CA ALA A 18 -29.02 -27.83 13.02
C ALA A 18 -28.16 -28.51 11.95
N ASP A 19 -27.86 -29.79 12.15
CA ASP A 19 -26.96 -30.66 11.38
C ASP A 19 -26.62 -30.18 9.94
N HIS A 20 -25.32 -29.93 9.70
CA HIS A 20 -24.66 -29.69 8.40
C HIS A 20 -24.79 -28.30 7.74
N VAL A 21 -24.57 -27.20 8.47
CA VAL A 21 -24.41 -25.87 7.84
C VAL A 21 -22.93 -25.55 7.61
N LYS A 22 -22.47 -25.59 6.35
CA LYS A 22 -21.10 -25.20 5.93
C LYS A 22 -20.74 -23.72 6.18
N ASN A 23 -21.71 -22.91 6.61
CA ASN A 23 -21.61 -21.46 6.76
C ASN A 23 -21.97 -21.06 8.20
N ALA A 24 -21.23 -20.10 8.76
CA ALA A 24 -21.53 -19.56 10.08
C ALA A 24 -22.17 -18.18 9.96
N PHE A 25 -23.24 -17.93 10.71
CA PHE A 25 -23.87 -16.62 10.79
C PHE A 25 -23.60 -16.00 12.16
N LEU A 26 -23.14 -14.75 12.15
CA LEU A 26 -22.69 -14.05 13.34
C LEU A 26 -23.47 -12.76 13.51
N THR A 27 -24.03 -12.55 14.69
CA THR A 27 -24.79 -11.34 15.01
C THR A 27 -24.13 -10.60 16.16
N PHE A 28 -23.88 -9.30 15.96
CA PHE A 28 -23.32 -8.41 16.98
C PHE A 28 -24.25 -7.23 17.20
N ALA A 29 -24.64 -6.99 18.44
CA ALA A 29 -25.30 -5.74 18.79
C ALA A 29 -24.27 -4.62 18.77
N VAL A 30 -24.43 -3.63 17.91
CA VAL A 30 -23.61 -2.43 17.90
C VAL A 30 -24.19 -1.47 18.96
N PRO A 31 -23.48 -1.19 20.06
CA PRO A 31 -23.98 -0.33 21.12
C PRO A 31 -24.28 1.07 20.57
N ALA A 32 -25.27 1.73 21.17
CA ALA A 32 -25.63 3.12 20.88
C ALA A 32 -24.59 4.08 21.49
N SER A 33 -23.32 3.96 21.07
CA SER A 33 -22.24 4.84 21.50
C SER A 33 -22.22 6.13 20.67
N ALA A 34 -21.69 7.21 21.26
CA ALA A 34 -21.73 8.55 20.66
C ALA A 34 -20.95 8.65 19.33
N ALA A 35 -19.90 7.86 19.16
CA ALA A 35 -19.33 7.52 17.86
C ALA A 35 -18.44 6.28 17.92
N ILE A 36 -18.47 5.49 16.86
CA ILE A 36 -17.55 4.38 16.62
C ILE A 36 -16.48 4.90 15.66
N TYR A 37 -15.25 5.01 16.14
CA TYR A 37 -14.08 5.36 15.32
C TYR A 37 -13.22 4.13 15.00
N GLY A 38 -13.70 2.97 15.45
CA GLY A 38 -13.00 1.73 15.28
C GLY A 38 -13.84 0.51 15.51
N ALA A 39 -13.81 -0.41 14.56
CA ALA A 39 -14.41 -1.71 14.74
C ALA A 39 -13.59 -2.79 14.04
N LYS A 40 -13.20 -3.80 14.80
CA LYS A 40 -12.46 -4.95 14.29
C LYS A 40 -13.21 -6.23 14.61
N LEU A 41 -13.53 -6.99 13.58
CA LEU A 41 -14.08 -8.31 13.71
C LEU A 41 -12.93 -9.32 13.71
N ARG A 42 -12.82 -10.09 14.80
CA ARG A 42 -11.81 -11.14 14.95
C ARG A 42 -12.48 -12.50 14.93
N PHE A 43 -11.82 -13.45 14.29
CA PHE A 43 -12.25 -14.84 14.22
C PHE A 43 -11.13 -15.76 14.69
N TYR A 44 -11.52 -16.81 15.39
CA TYR A 44 -10.72 -18.01 15.52
C TYR A 44 -11.46 -19.16 14.86
N LEU A 45 -10.85 -19.71 13.81
CA LEU A 45 -11.43 -20.75 12.95
C LEU A 45 -10.65 -22.05 13.14
N THR A 46 -11.33 -23.13 13.50
CA THR A 46 -10.75 -24.49 13.53
C THR A 46 -11.46 -25.39 12.52
N GLY A 47 -10.73 -26.34 11.95
CA GLY A 47 -11.25 -27.28 10.94
C GLY A 47 -11.25 -26.77 9.49
N ALA A 48 -10.74 -25.56 9.23
CA ALA A 48 -10.74 -24.92 7.90
C ALA A 48 -9.36 -24.41 7.45
N VAL A 49 -8.26 -24.88 8.06
CA VAL A 49 -6.90 -24.44 7.70
C VAL A 49 -6.62 -24.67 6.20
N GLY A 50 -6.09 -23.65 5.53
CA GLY A 50 -5.82 -23.66 4.09
C GLY A 50 -7.04 -23.38 3.21
N GLN A 51 -8.24 -23.30 3.78
CA GLN A 51 -9.46 -23.02 3.02
C GLN A 51 -9.67 -21.51 2.83
N THR A 52 -10.30 -21.15 1.71
CA THR A 52 -10.70 -19.76 1.45
C THR A 52 -12.08 -19.49 2.03
N ILE A 53 -12.15 -18.47 2.88
CA ILE A 53 -13.38 -18.01 3.53
C ILE A 53 -13.78 -16.66 2.96
N TYR A 54 -15.08 -16.53 2.72
CA TYR A 54 -15.72 -15.29 2.27
C TYR A 54 -16.58 -14.74 3.42
N LEU A 55 -16.37 -13.48 3.76
CA LEU A 55 -17.15 -12.77 4.76
C LEU A 55 -18.12 -11.83 4.06
N TYR A 56 -19.42 -12.02 4.28
CA TYR A 56 -20.48 -11.15 3.78
C TYR A 56 -21.10 -10.35 4.93
N SER A 57 -21.37 -9.07 4.69
CA SER A 57 -22.26 -8.29 5.56
C SER A 57 -23.70 -8.48 5.10
N LEU A 58 -24.57 -8.86 6.03
CA LEU A 58 -26.01 -8.92 5.82
C LEU A 58 -26.73 -7.68 6.41
N GLY A 59 -25.98 -6.78 7.05
CA GLY A 59 -26.51 -5.58 7.68
C GLY A 59 -27.41 -5.86 8.88
N ASN A 60 -28.39 -4.97 9.11
CA ASN A 60 -29.34 -5.06 10.22
C ASN A 60 -30.51 -5.98 9.89
N ILE A 61 -30.25 -7.29 9.95
CA ILE A 61 -31.27 -8.33 9.86
C ILE A 61 -31.37 -9.11 11.16
N THR A 62 -32.58 -9.54 11.48
CA THR A 62 -32.84 -10.49 12.57
C THR A 62 -32.78 -11.90 12.00
N LEU A 63 -31.94 -12.75 12.58
CA LEU A 63 -31.90 -14.17 12.24
C LEU A 63 -33.05 -14.90 12.95
N PRO A 64 -33.65 -15.92 12.32
CA PRO A 64 -34.57 -16.82 13.01
C PRO A 64 -33.84 -17.61 14.11
N ASP A 65 -34.56 -18.00 15.16
CA ASP A 65 -34.03 -18.75 16.31
C ASP A 65 -33.37 -20.09 15.93
N SER A 66 -33.74 -20.64 14.77
CA SER A 66 -33.10 -21.83 14.22
C SER A 66 -32.87 -21.65 12.73
N LEU A 67 -31.60 -21.77 12.32
CA LEU A 67 -31.20 -21.71 10.92
C LEU A 67 -31.31 -23.10 10.28
N THR A 68 -31.93 -23.12 9.12
CA THR A 68 -32.10 -24.26 8.23
C THR A 68 -31.71 -23.83 6.83
N TRP A 69 -31.45 -24.80 5.95
CA TRP A 69 -31.15 -24.48 4.55
C TRP A 69 -32.25 -23.65 3.86
N GLY A 70 -33.51 -23.82 4.26
CA GLY A 70 -34.65 -23.12 3.67
C GLY A 70 -34.90 -21.70 4.20
N ASN A 71 -34.31 -21.32 5.33
CA ASN A 71 -34.53 -20.00 5.96
C ASN A 71 -33.24 -19.18 6.17
N ALA A 72 -32.08 -19.75 5.84
CA ALA A 72 -30.82 -19.02 5.88
C ALA A 72 -30.86 -17.82 4.94
N PRO A 73 -30.46 -16.61 5.39
CA PRO A 73 -30.41 -15.43 4.53
C PRO A 73 -29.52 -15.66 3.31
N THR A 74 -29.94 -15.15 2.15
CA THR A 74 -29.10 -15.16 0.94
C THR A 74 -28.18 -13.95 0.91
N TRP A 75 -26.90 -14.17 0.62
CA TRP A 75 -25.92 -13.11 0.32
C TRP A 75 -25.82 -12.95 -1.19
N LYS A 76 -26.10 -11.74 -1.69
CA LYS A 76 -26.04 -11.40 -3.13
C LYS A 76 -25.02 -10.32 -3.46
N SER A 77 -24.36 -9.77 -2.46
CA SER A 77 -23.32 -8.74 -2.62
C SER A 77 -21.95 -9.38 -2.76
N GLU A 78 -20.96 -8.59 -3.19
CA GLU A 78 -19.56 -8.95 -3.03
C GLU A 78 -19.21 -9.16 -1.54
N PRO A 79 -18.26 -10.06 -1.23
CA PRO A 79 -17.78 -10.24 0.13
C PRO A 79 -17.04 -8.98 0.61
N ILE A 80 -17.23 -8.61 1.87
CA ILE A 80 -16.50 -7.50 2.51
C ILE A 80 -15.05 -7.86 2.84
N ALA A 81 -14.75 -9.16 2.93
CA ALA A 81 -13.40 -9.68 3.04
C ALA A 81 -13.32 -11.10 2.48
N THR A 82 -12.17 -11.45 1.89
CA THR A 82 -11.83 -12.81 1.46
C THR A 82 -10.45 -13.15 2.00
N PHE A 83 -10.31 -14.29 2.67
CA PHE A 83 -9.04 -14.68 3.28
C PHE A 83 -8.86 -16.20 3.31
N THR A 84 -7.61 -16.65 3.28
CA THR A 84 -7.25 -18.06 3.48
C THR A 84 -6.93 -18.29 4.95
N VAL A 85 -7.52 -19.31 5.57
CA VAL A 85 -7.31 -19.60 6.99
C VAL A 85 -5.88 -20.08 7.22
N SER A 86 -5.14 -19.32 8.03
CA SER A 86 -3.79 -19.66 8.49
C SER A 86 -3.77 -20.86 9.45
N GLU A 87 -2.61 -21.49 9.64
CA GLU A 87 -2.44 -22.63 10.56
C GLU A 87 -2.87 -22.33 12.01
N ASN A 88 -2.75 -21.08 12.44
CA ASN A 88 -3.19 -20.65 13.77
C ASN A 88 -4.67 -20.23 13.84
N GLY A 89 -5.43 -20.34 12.76
CA GLY A 89 -6.87 -20.09 12.70
C GLY A 89 -7.32 -18.64 12.94
N ARG A 90 -6.40 -17.72 13.24
CA ARG A 90 -6.72 -16.35 13.65
C ARG A 90 -6.85 -15.42 12.45
N GLN A 91 -7.97 -14.70 12.38
CA GLN A 91 -8.26 -13.74 11.32
C GLN A 91 -8.81 -12.43 11.90
N GLU A 92 -8.49 -11.31 11.27
CA GLU A 92 -8.95 -9.97 11.67
C GLU A 92 -9.42 -9.19 10.44
N VAL A 93 -10.58 -8.53 10.55
CA VAL A 93 -11.16 -7.70 9.49
C VAL A 93 -11.59 -6.35 10.09
N ASP A 94 -11.15 -5.26 9.47
CA ASP A 94 -11.62 -3.91 9.80
C ASP A 94 -13.03 -3.71 9.22
N ILE A 95 -13.98 -3.36 10.09
CA ILE A 95 -15.38 -3.10 9.75
C ILE A 95 -15.84 -1.75 10.27
N THR A 96 -14.91 -0.81 10.48
CA THR A 96 -15.17 0.49 11.10
C THR A 96 -16.33 1.24 10.43
N ASP A 97 -16.31 1.39 9.11
CA ASP A 97 -17.37 2.10 8.36
C ASP A 97 -18.74 1.42 8.49
N LEU A 98 -18.75 0.09 8.50
CA LEU A 98 -19.96 -0.71 8.63
C LEU A 98 -20.56 -0.58 10.05
N ALA A 99 -19.72 -0.63 11.08
CA ALA A 99 -20.12 -0.43 12.47
C ALA A 99 -20.63 0.99 12.71
N ALA A 100 -19.92 2.01 12.21
CA ALA A 100 -20.33 3.41 12.30
C ALA A 100 -21.69 3.67 11.63
N SER A 101 -21.95 3.04 10.48
CA SER A 101 -23.23 3.18 9.76
C SER A 101 -24.41 2.45 10.43
N ASN A 102 -24.13 1.60 11.43
CA ASN A 102 -25.12 0.74 12.09
C ASN A 102 -25.12 0.92 13.63
N ILE A 103 -24.73 2.09 14.14
CA ILE A 103 -24.82 2.43 15.57
C ILE A 103 -26.25 2.17 16.09
N GLY A 104 -26.35 1.48 17.23
CA GLY A 104 -27.62 1.12 17.86
C GLY A 104 -28.41 0.02 17.15
N LYS A 105 -27.83 -0.63 16.14
CA LYS A 105 -28.45 -1.74 15.38
C LYS A 105 -27.69 -3.04 15.60
N THR A 106 -28.29 -4.16 15.17
CA THR A 106 -27.57 -5.43 15.08
C THR A 106 -26.86 -5.49 13.74
N LEU A 107 -25.60 -5.94 13.72
CA LEU A 107 -24.87 -6.29 12.51
C LEU A 107 -24.80 -7.80 12.38
N THR A 108 -25.23 -8.29 11.22
CA THR A 108 -25.20 -9.71 10.90
C THR A 108 -24.20 -9.99 9.79
N PHE A 109 -23.38 -11.02 9.97
CA PHE A 109 -22.39 -11.48 9.01
C PHE A 109 -22.63 -12.94 8.64
N ALA A 110 -22.27 -13.32 7.41
CA ALA A 110 -22.17 -14.71 6.99
C ALA A 110 -20.72 -15.03 6.63
N LEU A 111 -20.16 -16.06 7.27
CA LEU A 111 -18.89 -16.67 6.90
C LEU A 111 -19.20 -17.89 6.05
N VAL A 112 -18.69 -17.88 4.83
CA VAL A 112 -19.00 -18.89 3.82
C VAL A 112 -17.71 -19.54 3.36
N ALA A 113 -17.73 -20.88 3.33
CA ALA A 113 -16.65 -21.68 2.82
C ALA A 113 -17.21 -22.64 1.76
N ASN A 114 -16.76 -22.48 0.52
CA ASN A 114 -17.36 -23.19 -0.60
C ASN A 114 -17.03 -24.70 -0.61
N GLU A 115 -15.89 -25.08 -0.04
CA GLU A 115 -15.33 -26.44 -0.09
C GLU A 115 -14.86 -26.91 1.29
N LEU A 116 -15.79 -27.01 2.25
CA LEU A 116 -15.49 -27.66 3.52
C LEU A 116 -15.86 -29.15 3.50
N ASP A 117 -14.90 -29.96 3.96
CA ASP A 117 -15.04 -31.38 4.30
C ASP A 117 -15.57 -31.59 5.73
N ALA A 118 -15.54 -30.54 6.58
CA ALA A 118 -15.97 -30.57 7.97
C ALA A 118 -16.68 -29.26 8.38
N ASP A 119 -17.51 -29.30 9.43
CA ASP A 119 -18.20 -28.11 9.92
C ASP A 119 -17.23 -27.05 10.45
N LEU A 120 -17.53 -25.78 10.17
CA LEU A 120 -16.71 -24.65 10.60
C LEU A 120 -16.99 -24.35 12.08
N THR A 121 -15.97 -24.48 12.92
CA THR A 121 -16.04 -23.96 14.29
C THR A 121 -15.50 -22.53 14.32
N VAL A 122 -16.31 -21.58 14.76
CA VAL A 122 -15.98 -20.15 14.81
C VAL A 122 -16.13 -19.62 16.23
N THR A 123 -15.08 -18.98 16.74
CA THR A 123 -15.15 -18.14 17.95
C THR A 123 -14.93 -16.69 17.54
N PRO A 124 -16.00 -15.91 17.34
CA PRO A 124 -15.87 -14.57 16.83
C PRO A 124 -15.99 -13.52 17.95
N THR A 125 -15.21 -12.46 17.84
CA THR A 125 -15.27 -11.32 18.75
C THR A 125 -15.27 -10.03 17.95
N LEU A 126 -16.11 -9.08 18.37
CA LEU A 126 -16.13 -7.74 17.84
C LEU A 126 -15.47 -6.82 18.86
N GLU A 127 -14.33 -6.24 18.51
CA GLU A 127 -13.70 -5.18 19.28
C GLU A 127 -14.19 -3.83 18.74
N LEU A 128 -14.81 -3.04 19.61
CA LEU A 128 -15.24 -1.68 19.30
C LEU A 128 -14.37 -0.68 20.05
N LYS A 129 -14.02 0.40 19.34
CA LYS A 129 -13.48 1.61 19.91
C LYS A 129 -14.50 2.73 19.75
N SER A 130 -15.01 3.19 20.88
CA SER A 130 -15.96 4.30 20.97
C SER A 130 -15.45 5.36 21.92
N ALA A 131 -15.74 6.62 21.61
CA ALA A 131 -15.35 7.74 22.46
C ALA A 131 -16.56 8.22 23.28
N GLU A 132 -16.37 8.47 24.57
CA GLU A 132 -17.24 9.41 25.28
C GLU A 132 -16.95 10.85 24.81
N ASP A 133 -17.98 11.68 24.87
CA ASP A 133 -18.05 13.00 24.22
C ASP A 133 -17.27 14.11 24.97
N THR A 134 -16.30 13.74 25.82
CA THR A 134 -15.52 14.66 26.65
C THR A 134 -14.04 14.28 26.67
N SER A 135 -13.28 14.89 25.78
CA SER A 135 -11.82 14.87 25.86
C SER A 135 -11.33 16.20 26.40
N ASP A 136 -10.40 16.10 27.37
CA ASP A 136 -9.64 17.24 27.88
C ASP A 136 -8.34 17.46 27.06
N LEU A 137 -8.18 16.77 25.91
CA LEU A 137 -6.98 16.89 25.08
C LEU A 137 -6.88 18.29 24.48
N ASP A 138 -5.84 19.03 24.88
CA ASP A 138 -5.49 20.28 24.23
C ASP A 138 -4.99 19.99 22.80
N PRO A 139 -5.69 20.47 21.75
CA PRO A 139 -5.29 20.23 20.35
C PRO A 139 -3.90 20.77 20.02
N ALA A 140 -3.42 21.78 20.74
CA ALA A 140 -2.08 22.33 20.57
C ALA A 140 -0.97 21.33 20.95
N THR A 141 -1.29 20.31 21.74
CA THR A 141 -0.35 19.25 22.16
C THR A 141 -0.16 18.17 21.09
N VAL A 142 -1.04 18.08 20.10
CA VAL A 142 -0.92 17.14 18.97
C VAL A 142 0.19 17.62 18.03
N LYS A 143 1.41 17.18 18.31
CA LYS A 143 2.61 17.45 17.52
C LYS A 143 2.82 16.35 16.50
N VAL A 144 2.45 16.65 15.26
CA VAL A 144 2.72 15.79 14.12
C VAL A 144 4.18 15.97 13.69
N LYS A 145 4.91 14.86 13.57
CA LYS A 145 6.26 14.82 13.01
C LYS A 145 6.20 14.45 11.52
N SER A 146 7.25 14.72 10.76
CA SER A 146 7.33 14.26 9.38
C SER A 146 8.77 14.05 8.92
N ASN A 147 8.97 13.18 7.95
CA ASN A 147 10.23 13.02 7.23
C ASN A 147 9.98 12.71 5.75
N ILE A 148 11.05 12.76 4.95
CA ILE A 148 11.06 12.19 3.60
C ILE A 148 11.98 10.97 3.64
N THR A 149 11.47 9.83 3.20
CA THR A 149 12.29 8.67 2.89
C THR A 149 12.84 8.84 1.49
N LEU A 150 14.17 8.83 1.35
CA LEU A 150 14.90 8.97 0.09
C LEU A 150 15.80 7.75 -0.14
N SER A 151 15.21 6.56 -0.16
CA SER A 151 15.98 5.31 -0.30
C SER A 151 15.52 4.48 -1.49
N SER A 152 14.21 4.35 -1.72
CA SER A 152 13.63 3.48 -2.74
C SER A 152 12.55 4.14 -3.58
N ASP A 153 12.03 5.25 -3.10
CA ASP A 153 10.90 6.00 -3.58
C ASP A 153 10.94 7.36 -2.90
N PHE A 154 10.26 8.34 -3.47
CA PHE A 154 10.07 9.63 -2.82
C PHE A 154 8.83 9.53 -1.97
N ARG A 155 8.99 9.18 -0.69
CA ARG A 155 7.85 9.02 0.21
C ARG A 155 7.89 10.06 1.31
N TYR A 156 6.84 10.85 1.41
CA TYR A 156 6.62 11.70 2.56
C TYR A 156 5.88 10.90 3.63
N ASN A 157 6.44 10.83 4.83
CA ASN A 157 5.76 10.23 5.96
C ASN A 157 5.41 11.30 6.99
N VAL A 158 4.18 11.23 7.43
CA VAL A 158 3.60 12.00 8.51
C VAL A 158 3.38 11.05 9.68
N TYR A 159 3.83 11.46 10.85
CA TYR A 159 3.70 10.70 12.09
C TYR A 159 2.78 11.47 13.02
N VAL A 160 1.55 10.98 13.15
CA VAL A 160 0.55 11.53 14.06
C VAL A 160 0.62 10.74 15.37
N PRO A 161 0.73 11.37 16.55
CA PRO A 161 0.77 10.64 17.83
C PRO A 161 -0.36 9.62 17.93
N ALA A 162 -0.09 8.40 18.38
CA ALA A 162 -1.12 7.37 18.52
C ALA A 162 -1.89 7.53 19.83
N LEU A 163 -2.79 8.53 19.87
CA LEU A 163 -3.63 8.84 21.01
C LEU A 163 -5.05 8.28 20.81
N ASP A 164 -5.71 7.87 21.90
CA ASP A 164 -7.06 7.30 21.82
C ASP A 164 -8.11 8.34 21.40
N GLU A 165 -7.86 9.62 21.68
CA GLU A 165 -8.72 10.74 21.32
C GLU A 165 -8.71 11.06 19.82
N ILE A 166 -7.74 10.53 19.06
CA ILE A 166 -7.69 10.70 17.61
C ILE A 166 -8.65 9.70 16.96
N LYS A 167 -9.59 10.23 16.18
CA LYS A 167 -10.69 9.48 15.56
C LYS A 167 -10.55 9.32 14.06
N GLU A 168 -9.90 10.29 13.43
CA GLU A 168 -9.67 10.27 11.99
C GLU A 168 -8.36 11.00 11.69
N ILE A 169 -7.61 10.49 10.72
CA ILE A 169 -6.51 11.21 10.10
C ILE A 169 -6.82 11.29 8.62
N THR A 170 -6.87 12.51 8.08
CA THR A 170 -6.98 12.73 6.63
C THR A 170 -5.68 13.31 6.11
N LEU A 171 -5.27 12.85 4.93
CA LEU A 171 -4.19 13.42 4.15
C LEU A 171 -4.77 13.88 2.82
N ASP A 172 -4.72 15.19 2.56
CA ASP A 172 -5.33 15.83 1.39
C ASP A 172 -6.81 15.50 1.16
N GLY A 173 -7.53 15.28 2.26
CA GLY A 173 -8.96 14.97 2.24
C GLY A 173 -9.29 13.48 2.11
N GLU A 174 -8.29 12.61 1.93
CA GLU A 174 -8.49 11.16 1.97
C GLU A 174 -8.34 10.66 3.42
N ALA A 175 -9.38 10.03 3.96
CA ALA A 175 -9.38 9.45 5.29
C ALA A 175 -8.57 8.16 5.33
N ALA A 176 -7.64 8.06 6.27
CA ALA A 176 -6.89 6.86 6.53
C ALA A 176 -7.52 6.09 7.70
N GLY A 177 -8.01 4.87 7.43
CA GLY A 177 -8.57 4.00 8.46
C GLY A 177 -7.53 3.68 9.55
N LEU A 178 -7.79 4.11 10.78
CA LEU A 178 -6.81 4.06 11.88
C LEU A 178 -6.29 2.64 12.20
N PHE A 179 -7.10 1.60 11.98
CA PHE A 179 -6.69 0.21 12.24
C PHE A 179 -5.77 -0.36 11.17
N GLY A 180 -5.86 0.17 9.94
CA GLY A 180 -4.98 -0.21 8.83
C GLY A 180 -3.65 0.55 8.85
N LEU A 181 -3.52 1.60 9.67
CA LEU A 181 -2.29 2.38 9.76
C LEU A 181 -1.22 1.65 10.56
N GLU A 182 -0.01 1.65 10.01
CA GLU A 182 1.16 1.17 10.72
C GLU A 182 1.48 2.07 11.92
N LYS A 183 1.69 1.45 13.07
CA LYS A 183 2.20 2.12 14.27
C LYS A 183 3.72 2.00 14.32
N VAL A 184 4.39 3.12 14.57
CA VAL A 184 5.84 3.19 14.72
C VAL A 184 6.21 3.89 16.02
N THR A 185 7.27 3.42 16.67
CA THR A 185 7.80 4.05 17.89
C THR A 185 8.93 5.00 17.53
N ILE A 186 8.77 6.28 17.90
CA ILE A 186 9.77 7.34 17.69
C ILE A 186 10.00 8.02 19.04
N ASP A 187 11.25 8.00 19.52
CA ASP A 187 11.63 8.57 20.83
C ASP A 187 10.78 8.04 22.00
N GLY A 188 10.47 6.74 21.99
CA GLY A 188 9.68 6.07 23.03
C GLY A 188 8.18 6.37 23.00
N LYS A 189 7.68 7.03 21.95
CA LYS A 189 6.24 7.31 21.77
C LYS A 189 5.73 6.66 20.49
N GLU A 190 4.51 6.14 20.52
CA GLU A 190 3.85 5.56 19.34
C GLU A 190 3.22 6.65 18.45
N TYR A 191 3.32 6.44 17.14
CA TYR A 191 2.71 7.28 16.12
C TYR A 191 2.03 6.43 15.05
N TYR A 192 0.88 6.87 14.57
CA TYR A 192 0.33 6.43 13.29
C TYR A 192 1.19 6.99 12.16
N ARG A 193 1.70 6.12 11.28
CA ARG A 193 2.42 6.51 10.07
C ARG A 193 1.45 6.63 8.91
N VAL A 194 1.27 7.84 8.40
CA VAL A 194 0.56 8.11 7.14
C VAL A 194 1.59 8.49 6.09
N SER A 195 1.54 7.83 4.94
CA SER A 195 2.53 8.01 3.87
C SER A 195 1.87 8.47 2.59
N LYS A 196 2.56 9.33 1.84
CA LYS A 196 2.19 9.70 0.47
C LYS A 196 3.41 9.70 -0.43
N ASN A 197 3.21 9.19 -1.65
CA ASN A 197 4.23 9.21 -2.69
C ASN A 197 4.33 10.61 -3.29
N LEU A 198 5.56 11.07 -3.49
CA LEU A 198 5.90 12.30 -4.17
C LEU A 198 6.30 11.95 -5.61
N ALA A 199 5.83 12.72 -6.58
CA ALA A 199 6.29 12.58 -7.94
C ALA A 199 7.57 13.38 -8.16
N ALA A 200 8.56 12.79 -8.84
CA ALA A 200 9.83 13.46 -9.11
C ALA A 200 9.66 14.73 -9.95
N LYS A 201 8.66 14.74 -10.85
CA LYS A 201 8.29 15.91 -11.67
C LYS A 201 7.85 17.13 -10.83
N ASP A 202 7.34 16.90 -9.63
CA ASP A 202 6.83 17.98 -8.79
C ASP A 202 7.96 18.50 -7.91
N GLY A 203 8.78 17.61 -7.31
CA GLY A 203 9.98 17.92 -6.51
C GLY A 203 9.71 18.67 -5.20
N THR A 204 8.63 19.43 -5.16
CA THR A 204 8.04 20.14 -4.03
C THR A 204 6.53 19.94 -4.11
N ASP A 205 5.89 19.73 -2.97
CA ASP A 205 4.45 19.55 -2.88
C ASP A 205 3.93 20.11 -1.55
N THR A 206 2.62 20.32 -1.45
CA THR A 206 1.96 20.81 -0.25
C THR A 206 0.86 19.85 0.16
N PHE A 207 0.94 19.40 1.41
CA PHE A 207 0.03 18.43 1.99
C PHE A 207 -0.75 19.04 3.14
N THR A 208 -2.03 18.69 3.23
CA THR A 208 -2.86 19.03 4.38
C THR A 208 -3.14 17.77 5.17
N VAL A 209 -2.63 17.73 6.40
CA VAL A 209 -2.98 16.71 7.38
C VAL A 209 -4.06 17.28 8.26
N LYS A 210 -5.23 16.62 8.32
CA LYS A 210 -6.24 16.95 9.33
C LYS A 210 -6.38 15.79 10.28
N VAL A 211 -6.25 16.08 11.56
CA VAL A 211 -6.46 15.14 12.65
C VAL A 211 -7.77 15.52 13.31
N LEU A 212 -8.74 14.63 13.24
CA LEU A 212 -9.98 14.79 13.99
C LEU A 212 -9.78 14.22 15.39
N ILE A 213 -9.98 15.09 16.37
CA ILE A 213 -9.95 14.79 17.79
C ILE A 213 -11.40 14.81 18.26
N ASP A 214 -11.81 13.71 18.87
CA ASP A 214 -13.19 13.46 19.31
C ASP A 214 -14.21 13.50 18.16
N ASN A 215 -15.49 13.33 18.49
CA ASN A 215 -16.59 13.12 17.54
C ASN A 215 -16.92 14.35 16.68
N GLY A 216 -15.97 14.84 15.87
CA GLY A 216 -16.18 15.94 14.94
C GLY A 216 -16.03 17.35 15.52
N LYS A 217 -15.86 17.49 16.84
CA LYS A 217 -15.89 18.81 17.52
C LYS A 217 -14.56 19.54 17.47
N THR A 218 -13.45 18.80 17.47
CA THR A 218 -12.12 19.38 17.58
C THR A 218 -11.25 18.89 16.42
N GLN A 219 -10.76 19.80 15.60
CA GLN A 219 -9.94 19.45 14.45
C GLN A 219 -8.62 20.20 14.49
N VAL A 220 -7.53 19.46 14.33
CA VAL A 220 -6.20 20.03 14.08
C VAL A 220 -5.91 19.90 12.60
N THR A 221 -5.88 21.03 11.90
CA THR A 221 -5.40 21.07 10.51
C THR A 221 -3.97 21.61 10.49
N LYS A 222 -3.09 20.89 9.81
CA LYS A 222 -1.70 21.29 9.57
C LYS A 222 -1.39 21.19 8.09
N THR A 223 -0.86 22.27 7.53
CA THR A 223 -0.38 22.30 6.15
C THR A 223 1.14 22.20 6.15
N TYR A 224 1.66 21.22 5.42
CA TYR A 224 3.08 20.93 5.27
C TYR A 224 3.49 21.19 3.84
N ARG A 225 4.38 22.15 3.64
CA ARG A 225 5.09 22.28 2.37
C ARG A 225 6.35 21.43 2.44
N VAL A 226 6.47 20.48 1.55
CA VAL A 226 7.60 19.55 1.46
C VAL A 226 8.38 19.87 0.20
N SER A 227 9.69 19.99 0.33
CA SER A 227 10.60 20.20 -0.79
C SER A 227 11.72 19.17 -0.69
N ILE A 228 11.78 18.26 -1.66
CA ILE A 228 12.84 17.25 -1.73
C ILE A 228 14.20 17.92 -1.86
N PRO A 229 14.41 18.94 -2.73
CA PRO A 229 15.69 19.66 -2.78
C PRO A 229 16.12 20.25 -1.44
N ASN A 230 15.22 20.93 -0.73
CA ASN A 230 15.56 21.53 0.57
C ASN A 230 15.84 20.48 1.66
N TYR A 231 15.13 19.35 1.63
CA TYR A 231 15.38 18.25 2.55
C TYR A 231 16.73 17.57 2.25
N ALA A 232 17.02 17.34 0.97
CA ALA A 232 18.28 16.78 0.51
C ALA A 232 19.46 17.66 0.91
N ALA A 233 19.36 18.99 0.76
CA ALA A 233 20.40 19.94 1.19
C ALA A 233 20.77 19.76 2.67
N LYS A 234 19.78 19.57 3.55
CA LYS A 234 20.01 19.32 4.99
C LYS A 234 20.75 18.00 5.22
N LEU A 235 20.38 16.96 4.50
CA LEU A 235 21.02 15.63 4.62
C LEU A 235 22.47 15.68 4.12
N LEU A 236 22.72 16.34 2.98
CA LEU A 236 24.06 16.51 2.42
C LEU A 236 24.98 17.32 3.35
N ALA A 237 24.44 18.31 4.06
CA ALA A 237 25.17 19.11 5.05
C ALA A 237 25.39 18.39 6.40
N THR A 238 24.78 17.22 6.62
CA THR A 238 24.91 16.49 7.89
C THR A 238 26.26 15.77 7.94
N GLU A 239 27.11 16.12 8.92
CA GLU A 239 28.46 15.55 9.08
C GLU A 239 28.46 14.03 9.30
N GLY A 240 27.42 13.48 9.95
CA GLY A 240 27.29 12.05 10.22
C GLY A 240 26.64 11.21 9.09
N ALA A 241 26.25 11.82 7.97
CA ALA A 241 25.68 11.06 6.86
C ALA A 241 26.79 10.36 6.06
N GLY A 242 26.73 9.02 5.98
CA GLY A 242 27.68 8.21 5.21
C GLY A 242 27.64 8.50 3.71
N GLU A 243 28.73 8.21 3.00
CA GLU A 243 28.87 8.59 1.58
C GLU A 243 27.86 7.89 0.67
N ALA A 244 27.45 6.66 0.99
CA ALA A 244 26.38 5.97 0.28
C ALA A 244 25.04 6.72 0.39
N ALA A 245 24.72 7.28 1.56
CA ALA A 245 23.52 8.09 1.78
C ALA A 245 23.58 9.42 1.01
N LYS A 246 24.74 10.06 0.98
CA LYS A 246 24.95 11.29 0.20
C LYS A 246 24.86 11.03 -1.31
N THR A 247 25.42 9.92 -1.78
CA THR A 247 25.38 9.51 -3.18
C THR A 247 23.94 9.28 -3.66
N VAL A 248 23.15 8.47 -2.93
CA VAL A 248 21.74 8.24 -3.32
C VAL A 248 20.92 9.52 -3.33
N VAL A 249 21.21 10.46 -2.43
CA VAL A 249 20.53 11.77 -2.39
C VAL A 249 20.91 12.64 -3.59
N ARG A 250 22.19 12.69 -4.00
CA ARG A 250 22.61 13.43 -5.20
C ARG A 250 22.00 12.83 -6.47
N ASP A 251 22.06 11.51 -6.63
CA ASP A 251 21.46 10.82 -7.77
C ASP A 251 19.94 11.06 -7.84
N ALA A 252 19.26 11.08 -6.68
CA ALA A 252 17.84 11.38 -6.60
C ALA A 252 17.52 12.83 -7.03
N LEU A 253 18.35 13.81 -6.66
CA LEU A 253 18.20 15.20 -7.09
C LEU A 253 18.44 15.36 -8.60
N ALA A 254 19.43 14.67 -9.15
CA ALA A 254 19.67 14.64 -10.59
C ALA A 254 18.46 14.07 -11.35
N TYR A 255 17.86 13.00 -10.84
CA TYR A 255 16.62 12.46 -11.39
C TYR A 255 15.44 13.44 -11.31
N ILE A 256 15.26 14.13 -10.18
CA ILE A 256 14.22 15.18 -10.04
C ILE A 256 14.41 16.29 -11.06
N LYS A 257 15.64 16.76 -11.25
CA LYS A 257 15.96 17.80 -12.24
C LYS A 257 15.57 17.34 -13.65
N ALA A 258 16.03 16.16 -14.06
CA ALA A 258 15.72 15.60 -15.37
C ALA A 258 14.21 15.36 -15.57
N ALA A 259 13.49 14.92 -14.53
CA ALA A 259 12.04 14.75 -14.57
C ALA A 259 11.34 16.10 -14.77
N LYS A 260 11.70 17.11 -13.98
CA LYS A 260 11.15 18.46 -14.10
C LYS A 260 11.39 19.06 -15.49
N GLU A 261 12.57 18.86 -16.08
CA GLU A 261 12.87 19.30 -17.44
C GLU A 261 12.05 18.56 -18.50
N TYR A 262 11.90 17.25 -18.36
CA TYR A 262 11.13 16.41 -19.27
C TYR A 262 9.64 16.77 -19.27
N PHE A 263 9.04 16.97 -18.09
CA PHE A 263 7.63 17.31 -17.94
C PHE A 263 7.34 18.82 -18.07
N GLY A 264 8.37 19.65 -18.25
CA GLY A 264 8.21 21.10 -18.37
C GLY A 264 7.76 21.79 -17.07
N THR A 265 8.12 21.23 -15.92
CA THR A 265 7.78 21.72 -14.57
C THR A 265 9.00 22.27 -13.82
N LEU A 266 10.15 22.43 -14.49
CA LEU A 266 11.34 23.06 -13.91
C LEU A 266 11.16 24.59 -13.89
N THR A 267 11.22 25.17 -12.70
CA THR A 267 11.25 26.63 -12.51
C THR A 267 12.70 27.12 -12.32
N GLU A 268 12.93 28.43 -12.49
CA GLU A 268 14.27 29.02 -12.25
C GLU A 268 14.74 28.79 -10.80
N ASP A 269 13.85 28.99 -9.82
CA ASP A 269 14.14 28.75 -8.39
C ASP A 269 14.46 27.28 -8.11
N ASP A 270 13.73 26.35 -8.73
CA ASP A 270 14.02 24.92 -8.61
C ASP A 270 15.39 24.60 -9.22
N SER A 271 15.70 25.13 -10.42
CA SER A 271 16.99 24.91 -11.08
C SER A 271 18.14 25.41 -10.22
N ALA A 272 18.08 26.64 -9.72
CA ALA A 272 19.13 27.20 -8.87
C ALA A 272 19.36 26.36 -7.59
N THR A 273 18.27 25.89 -6.97
CA THR A 273 18.36 25.04 -5.76
C THR A 273 18.95 23.67 -6.08
N LEU A 274 18.54 23.04 -7.19
CA LEU A 274 19.05 21.76 -7.63
C LEU A 274 20.53 21.86 -8.01
N ASP A 275 20.91 22.88 -8.78
CA ASP A 275 22.28 23.11 -9.23
C ASP A 275 23.24 23.33 -8.06
N ALA A 276 22.83 24.10 -7.05
CA ALA A 276 23.64 24.28 -5.84
C ALA A 276 23.97 22.95 -5.14
N ASN A 277 23.01 22.02 -5.08
CA ASN A 277 23.18 20.71 -4.44
C ASN A 277 23.87 19.67 -5.33
N LEU A 278 23.92 19.92 -6.63
CA LEU A 278 24.56 19.07 -7.64
C LEU A 278 25.90 19.65 -8.11
N THR A 279 26.44 20.65 -7.42
CA THR A 279 27.77 21.20 -7.71
C THR A 279 28.79 20.06 -7.65
N ASP A 280 29.62 19.95 -8.69
CA ASP A 280 30.64 18.91 -8.87
C ASP A 280 30.10 17.46 -8.98
N PHE A 281 28.78 17.29 -9.04
CA PHE A 281 28.18 15.99 -9.26
C PHE A 281 28.24 15.62 -10.74
N VAL A 282 28.98 14.56 -11.04
CA VAL A 282 29.07 14.00 -12.39
C VAL A 282 28.20 12.76 -12.46
N GLY A 283 27.19 12.79 -13.33
CA GLY A 283 26.35 11.63 -13.62
C GLY A 283 27.16 10.51 -14.28
N LYS A 284 26.64 9.28 -14.17
CA LYS A 284 27.23 8.10 -14.81
C LYS A 284 26.72 7.95 -16.24
N SER A 285 27.59 7.51 -17.15
CA SER A 285 27.19 7.11 -18.50
C SER A 285 26.36 5.82 -18.49
N ALA A 286 25.71 5.52 -19.62
CA ALA A 286 24.98 4.27 -19.79
C ALA A 286 25.92 3.05 -19.62
N GLU A 287 27.14 3.16 -20.14
CA GLU A 287 28.18 2.13 -20.03
C GLU A 287 28.63 1.94 -18.58
N GLU A 288 28.84 3.02 -17.83
CA GLU A 288 29.21 2.96 -16.40
C GLU A 288 28.12 2.34 -15.52
N LEU A 289 26.85 2.43 -15.96
CA LEU A 289 25.71 1.78 -15.33
C LEU A 289 25.48 0.34 -15.83
N GLY A 290 26.27 -0.14 -16.78
CA GLY A 290 26.10 -1.47 -17.40
C GLY A 290 24.81 -1.59 -18.23
N LEU A 291 24.26 -0.47 -18.67
CA LEU A 291 23.07 -0.43 -19.51
C LEU A 291 23.48 -0.70 -20.96
N THR A 292 23.17 -1.89 -21.45
CA THR A 292 23.40 -2.27 -22.85
C THR A 292 22.10 -2.77 -23.47
N ALA A 293 21.91 -2.48 -24.76
CA ALA A 293 20.78 -3.03 -25.52
C ALA A 293 20.84 -4.57 -25.60
N ASP A 294 22.05 -5.14 -25.50
CA ASP A 294 22.32 -6.58 -25.59
C ASP A 294 21.94 -7.36 -24.33
N ASN A 295 21.71 -6.69 -23.20
CA ASN A 295 21.33 -7.31 -21.92
C ASN A 295 19.86 -7.77 -21.87
N LYS A 296 19.14 -7.81 -23.01
CA LYS A 296 17.73 -8.20 -23.09
C LYS A 296 17.57 -9.70 -22.81
N VAL A 297 17.35 -10.05 -21.54
CA VAL A 297 16.75 -11.33 -21.16
C VAL A 297 15.24 -11.14 -21.23
N THR A 298 14.60 -11.80 -22.19
CA THR A 298 13.14 -11.93 -22.24
C THR A 298 12.79 -13.39 -22.40
N SER A 299 12.18 -13.96 -21.37
CA SER A 299 11.60 -15.30 -21.41
C SER A 299 10.17 -15.23 -20.91
N ASP A 300 9.27 -15.92 -21.59
CA ASP A 300 7.90 -16.17 -21.17
C ASP A 300 7.50 -17.55 -21.67
N SER A 301 7.47 -18.54 -20.78
CA SER A 301 7.21 -19.93 -21.14
C SER A 301 5.83 -20.14 -21.76
N GLY A 302 4.85 -19.32 -21.39
CA GLY A 302 3.49 -19.38 -21.95
C GLY A 302 3.25 -18.38 -23.06
N ASN A 303 4.24 -17.55 -23.40
CA ASN A 303 4.20 -16.60 -24.53
C ASN A 303 2.93 -15.70 -24.51
N THR A 304 2.54 -15.23 -23.32
CA THR A 304 1.37 -14.39 -23.06
C THR A 304 1.70 -12.90 -23.08
N VAL A 305 2.93 -12.53 -22.72
CA VAL A 305 3.42 -11.14 -22.80
C VAL A 305 3.79 -10.83 -24.24
N ASP A 306 3.18 -9.77 -24.79
CA ASP A 306 3.41 -9.29 -26.15
C ASP A 306 4.59 -8.31 -26.20
N THR A 307 4.51 -7.27 -25.37
CA THR A 307 5.50 -6.20 -25.31
C THR A 307 5.67 -5.69 -23.89
N ALA A 308 6.87 -5.20 -23.58
CA ALA A 308 7.14 -4.48 -22.34
C ALA A 308 7.74 -3.12 -22.67
N CYS A 309 7.47 -2.13 -21.82
CA CYS A 309 8.08 -0.80 -21.93
C CYS A 309 8.21 -0.12 -20.56
N LEU A 310 9.12 0.85 -20.48
CA LEU A 310 9.21 1.77 -19.35
C LEU A 310 8.24 2.93 -19.59
N ASN A 311 7.21 3.03 -18.76
CA ASN A 311 6.27 4.15 -18.76
C ASN A 311 6.83 5.28 -17.88
N LEU A 312 7.17 6.41 -18.51
CA LEU A 312 7.71 7.61 -17.85
C LEU A 312 6.57 8.53 -17.40
N GLY A 313 5.73 8.03 -16.47
CA GLY A 313 4.70 8.82 -15.80
C GLY A 313 5.23 9.61 -14.60
N ALA A 314 4.33 10.24 -13.84
CA ALA A 314 4.66 10.93 -12.58
C ALA A 314 5.39 10.01 -11.58
N THR A 315 5.02 8.74 -11.58
CA THR A 315 5.75 7.63 -10.98
C THR A 315 6.09 6.65 -12.10
N PRO A 316 7.38 6.45 -12.43
CA PRO A 316 7.77 5.49 -13.45
C PRO A 316 7.31 4.08 -13.10
N ALA A 317 6.88 3.33 -14.11
CA ALA A 317 6.47 1.94 -13.96
C ALA A 317 6.82 1.14 -15.21
N PHE A 318 7.02 -0.17 -15.05
CA PHE A 318 7.12 -1.06 -16.20
C PHE A 318 5.74 -1.54 -16.59
N VAL A 319 5.44 -1.42 -17.88
CA VAL A 319 4.16 -1.83 -18.46
C VAL A 319 4.39 -3.07 -19.32
N PHE A 320 3.63 -4.13 -19.06
CA PHE A 320 3.65 -5.38 -19.82
C PHE A 320 2.31 -5.53 -20.54
N TYR A 321 2.29 -5.30 -21.84
CA TYR A 321 1.13 -5.57 -22.67
C TYR A 321 0.99 -7.07 -22.86
N LEU A 322 -0.21 -7.58 -22.60
CA LEU A 322 -0.57 -8.97 -22.85
C LEU A 322 -1.09 -9.11 -24.27
N LYS A 323 -0.95 -10.31 -24.83
CA LYS A 323 -1.45 -10.60 -26.17
C LYS A 323 -2.94 -10.37 -26.30
N ALA A 324 -3.36 -10.03 -27.52
CA ALA A 324 -4.78 -9.92 -27.83
C ALA A 324 -5.50 -11.24 -27.49
N GLY A 325 -6.63 -11.14 -26.79
CA GLY A 325 -7.41 -12.29 -26.34
C GLY A 325 -7.05 -12.84 -24.96
N THR A 326 -5.99 -12.34 -24.30
CA THR A 326 -5.72 -12.69 -22.90
C THR A 326 -6.84 -12.17 -22.00
N SER A 327 -7.35 -13.03 -21.09
CA SER A 327 -8.44 -12.69 -20.19
C SER A 327 -7.95 -11.92 -18.95
N GLU A 328 -8.84 -11.15 -18.31
CA GLU A 328 -8.54 -10.50 -17.03
C GLU A 328 -8.18 -11.50 -15.92
N THR A 329 -8.74 -12.72 -15.97
CA THR A 329 -8.42 -13.77 -15.00
C THR A 329 -6.95 -14.17 -15.08
N ILE A 330 -6.44 -14.39 -16.30
CA ILE A 330 -5.02 -14.68 -16.51
C ILE A 330 -4.18 -13.49 -16.06
N ALA A 331 -4.56 -12.27 -16.46
CA ALA A 331 -3.84 -11.05 -16.06
C ALA A 331 -3.74 -10.89 -14.52
N LYS A 332 -4.82 -11.18 -13.79
CA LYS A 332 -4.86 -11.13 -12.32
C LYS A 332 -4.04 -12.25 -11.65
N SER A 333 -3.67 -13.29 -12.37
CA SER A 333 -2.82 -14.37 -11.85
C SER A 333 -1.32 -14.04 -11.86
N PHE A 334 -0.90 -12.99 -12.59
CA PHE A 334 0.51 -12.59 -12.65
C PHE A 334 1.04 -12.19 -11.28
N ARG A 335 2.24 -12.66 -10.96
CA ARG A 335 3.00 -12.31 -9.76
C ARG A 335 4.42 -11.95 -10.16
N PHE A 336 4.80 -10.69 -9.99
CA PHE A 336 6.15 -10.21 -10.28
C PHE A 336 7.02 -10.22 -9.02
N THR A 337 8.28 -10.57 -9.20
CA THR A 337 9.31 -10.52 -8.18
C THR A 337 10.54 -9.78 -8.69
N SER A 338 11.15 -8.98 -7.81
CA SER A 338 12.43 -8.33 -8.11
C SER A 338 13.59 -9.33 -8.11
N ALA A 339 14.75 -8.91 -8.61
CA ALA A 339 15.98 -9.72 -8.54
C ALA A 339 16.37 -10.13 -7.10
N SER A 340 15.92 -9.41 -6.07
CA SER A 340 16.14 -9.80 -4.67
C SER A 340 15.04 -10.70 -4.09
N GLY A 341 14.12 -11.18 -4.93
CA GLY A 341 12.99 -12.04 -4.55
C GLY A 341 11.83 -11.31 -3.86
N ALA A 342 11.84 -9.97 -3.80
CA ALA A 342 10.74 -9.23 -3.17
C ALA A 342 9.54 -9.18 -4.13
N PRO A 343 8.31 -9.44 -3.65
CA PRO A 343 7.11 -9.31 -4.49
C PRO A 343 6.89 -7.85 -4.89
N LEU A 344 6.39 -7.64 -6.11
CA LEU A 344 6.07 -6.31 -6.64
C LEU A 344 4.58 -6.13 -6.83
N THR A 345 4.10 -4.92 -6.58
CA THR A 345 2.71 -4.55 -6.81
C THR A 345 2.44 -4.50 -8.32
N THR A 346 1.37 -5.20 -8.72
CA THR A 346 0.93 -5.28 -10.11
C THR A 346 -0.51 -4.81 -10.20
N THR A 347 -0.78 -3.87 -11.09
CA THR A 347 -2.14 -3.39 -11.38
C THR A 347 -2.53 -3.84 -12.79
N VAL A 348 -3.66 -4.52 -12.92
CA VAL A 348 -4.23 -4.89 -14.22
C VAL A 348 -5.01 -3.69 -14.75
N LYS A 349 -4.68 -3.27 -15.98
CA LYS A 349 -5.33 -2.14 -16.66
C LYS A 349 -5.69 -2.51 -18.09
N LYS A 350 -6.54 -1.69 -18.70
CA LYS A 350 -6.96 -1.83 -20.09
C LYS A 350 -6.59 -0.56 -20.85
N ALA A 351 -5.87 -0.71 -21.95
CA ALA A 351 -5.50 0.39 -22.82
C ALA A 351 -6.69 0.82 -23.70
N ASP A 352 -6.61 2.00 -24.30
CA ASP A 352 -7.66 2.56 -25.17
C ASP A 352 -7.95 1.68 -26.39
N ASP A 353 -6.94 0.94 -26.86
CA ASP A 353 -7.06 -0.05 -27.93
C ASP A 353 -7.68 -1.39 -27.49
N GLY A 354 -8.06 -1.49 -26.22
CA GLY A 354 -8.71 -2.65 -25.61
C GLY A 354 -7.76 -3.74 -25.11
N ARG A 355 -6.43 -3.62 -25.32
CA ARG A 355 -5.47 -4.59 -24.79
C ARG A 355 -5.36 -4.49 -23.28
N ILE A 356 -5.19 -5.64 -22.63
CA ILE A 356 -4.87 -5.71 -21.19
C ILE A 356 -3.38 -5.49 -21.03
N TYR A 357 -3.00 -4.68 -20.05
CA TYR A 357 -1.61 -4.52 -19.65
C TYR A 357 -1.47 -4.57 -18.14
N LEU A 358 -0.27 -4.97 -17.72
CA LEU A 358 0.12 -5.04 -16.32
C LEU A 358 1.04 -3.86 -16.04
N GLU A 359 0.64 -2.97 -15.13
CA GLU A 359 1.50 -1.93 -14.60
C GLU A 359 2.19 -2.46 -13.34
N VAL A 360 3.50 -2.65 -13.43
CA VAL A 360 4.34 -3.16 -12.35
C VAL A 360 5.11 -1.99 -11.76
N THR A 361 4.73 -1.59 -10.55
CA THR A 361 5.44 -0.55 -9.82
C THR A 361 6.65 -1.17 -9.13
N ALA A 362 7.82 -0.93 -9.71
CA ALA A 362 9.09 -1.27 -9.09
C ALA A 362 9.58 -0.08 -8.24
N TYR A 363 9.98 -0.35 -7.00
CA TYR A 363 10.82 0.60 -6.25
C TYR A 363 12.09 0.91 -7.05
N ALA A 364 12.68 2.09 -6.86
CA ALA A 364 13.87 2.54 -7.58
C ALA A 364 14.97 1.46 -7.61
N TYR A 365 15.29 0.83 -6.48
CA TYR A 365 16.31 -0.24 -6.39
C TYR A 365 15.99 -1.53 -7.18
N GLY A 366 14.73 -1.71 -7.60
CA GLY A 366 14.28 -2.83 -8.43
C GLY A 366 14.27 -2.53 -9.92
N MET A 367 14.49 -1.28 -10.34
CA MET A 367 14.28 -0.85 -11.72
C MET A 367 15.42 -1.19 -12.68
N THR A 368 16.61 -1.52 -12.20
CA THR A 368 17.78 -1.84 -13.02
C THR A 368 18.07 -3.34 -13.12
N GLY A 369 17.26 -4.17 -12.45
CA GLY A 369 17.45 -5.61 -12.36
C GLY A 369 16.60 -6.42 -13.33
N THR A 370 16.75 -7.73 -13.25
CA THR A 370 15.81 -8.68 -13.83
C THR A 370 14.55 -8.73 -12.97
N LEU A 371 13.39 -8.53 -13.59
CA LEU A 371 12.10 -8.92 -13.04
C LEU A 371 11.79 -10.34 -13.46
N SER A 372 11.40 -11.15 -12.49
CA SER A 372 10.83 -12.47 -12.76
C SER A 372 9.33 -12.42 -12.54
N PHE A 373 8.59 -13.28 -13.23
CA PHE A 373 7.16 -13.39 -13.02
C PHE A 373 6.68 -14.82 -13.16
N THR A 374 5.57 -15.12 -12.50
CA THR A 374 4.79 -16.34 -12.69
C THR A 374 3.33 -15.99 -12.95
N TYR A 375 2.60 -16.87 -13.62
CA TYR A 375 1.16 -16.74 -13.84
C TYR A 375 0.54 -18.12 -14.13
N THR A 376 -0.79 -18.20 -14.09
CA THR A 376 -1.54 -19.39 -14.49
C THR A 376 -2.18 -19.11 -15.84
N ASP A 377 -1.92 -19.97 -16.82
CA ASP A 377 -2.50 -19.84 -18.16
C ASP A 377 -3.96 -20.31 -18.23
N ALA A 378 -4.53 -20.30 -19.44
CA ALA A 378 -5.91 -20.69 -19.69
C ALA A 378 -6.18 -22.17 -19.36
N ASP A 379 -5.16 -23.03 -19.43
CA ASP A 379 -5.26 -24.46 -19.18
C ASP A 379 -5.00 -24.80 -17.70
N GLY A 380 -4.77 -23.80 -16.86
CA GLY A 380 -4.45 -23.97 -15.45
C GLY A 380 -2.97 -24.31 -15.18
N ALA A 381 -2.10 -24.28 -16.19
CA ALA A 381 -0.69 -24.58 -16.03
C ALA A 381 0.09 -23.36 -15.51
N ALA A 382 1.07 -23.63 -14.65
CA ALA A 382 1.96 -22.62 -14.13
C ALA A 382 2.99 -22.22 -15.19
N GLN A 383 3.02 -20.95 -15.52
CA GLN A 383 3.95 -20.34 -16.46
C GLN A 383 4.89 -19.40 -15.72
N SER A 384 6.06 -19.15 -16.31
CA SER A 384 7.06 -18.27 -15.74
C SER A 384 7.85 -17.54 -16.81
N GLY A 385 8.47 -16.43 -16.41
CA GLY A 385 9.29 -15.66 -17.29
C GLY A 385 10.16 -14.64 -16.57
N SER A 386 10.98 -13.95 -17.34
CA SER A 386 11.83 -12.89 -16.84
C SER A 386 12.08 -11.81 -17.89
N TYR A 387 12.22 -10.57 -17.41
CA TYR A 387 12.57 -9.38 -18.19
C TYR A 387 13.73 -8.65 -17.54
N ASN A 388 14.83 -8.44 -18.27
CA ASN A 388 15.86 -7.51 -17.84
C ASN A 388 15.44 -6.07 -18.16
N LEU A 389 15.25 -5.28 -17.12
CA LEU A 389 14.77 -3.92 -17.24
C LEU A 389 15.81 -2.96 -17.83
N ALA A 390 17.11 -3.25 -17.66
CA ALA A 390 18.20 -2.44 -18.18
C ALA A 390 18.11 -2.19 -19.69
N ALA A 391 17.57 -3.15 -20.45
CA ALA A 391 17.39 -3.05 -21.89
C ALA A 391 16.42 -1.94 -22.31
N TYR A 392 15.55 -1.47 -21.41
CA TYR A 392 14.57 -0.41 -21.68
C TYR A 392 15.09 0.99 -21.34
N TYR A 393 16.31 1.09 -20.81
CA TYR A 393 16.95 2.37 -20.51
C TYR A 393 17.78 2.94 -21.67
N VAL A 394 18.04 2.11 -22.68
CA VAL A 394 18.82 2.49 -23.86
C VAL A 394 17.92 2.30 -25.07
N SER A 395 17.45 3.41 -25.65
CA SER A 395 16.61 3.38 -26.85
C SER A 395 17.24 4.24 -27.94
N PRO A 396 17.58 3.69 -29.11
CA PRO A 396 18.19 4.44 -30.20
C PRO A 396 17.23 5.49 -30.83
N VAL A 397 15.94 5.43 -30.48
CA VAL A 397 14.91 6.37 -30.95
C VAL A 397 14.45 7.35 -29.87
N ALA A 398 15.06 7.32 -28.67
CA ALA A 398 14.73 8.27 -27.61
C ALA A 398 15.21 9.69 -27.96
N THR A 399 14.41 10.69 -27.58
CA THR A 399 14.87 12.09 -27.63
C THR A 399 15.97 12.32 -26.61
N GLU A 400 16.77 13.37 -26.78
CA GLU A 400 17.80 13.75 -25.80
C GLU A 400 17.24 13.91 -24.38
N LYS A 401 16.08 14.59 -24.25
CA LYS A 401 15.39 14.75 -22.96
C LYS A 401 14.91 13.43 -22.36
N THR A 402 14.37 12.54 -23.21
CA THR A 402 13.97 11.19 -22.77
C THR A 402 15.19 10.42 -22.28
N GLN A 403 16.30 10.45 -23.03
CA GLN A 403 17.51 9.74 -22.67
C GLN A 403 18.13 10.29 -21.37
N ALA A 404 18.14 11.61 -21.18
CA ALA A 404 18.61 12.24 -19.95
C ALA A 404 17.76 11.80 -18.73
N LEU A 405 16.43 11.82 -18.85
CA LEU A 405 15.51 11.37 -17.81
C LEU A 405 15.74 9.89 -17.43
N VAL A 406 15.80 9.04 -18.45
CA VAL A 406 15.94 7.59 -18.29
C VAL A 406 17.31 7.26 -17.67
N LEU A 407 18.38 7.91 -18.11
CA LEU A 407 19.72 7.72 -17.53
C LEU A 407 19.78 8.16 -16.07
N ALA A 408 19.22 9.33 -15.74
CA ALA A 408 19.17 9.81 -14.36
C ALA A 408 18.36 8.87 -13.44
N LEU A 409 17.26 8.30 -13.96
CA LEU A 409 16.48 7.29 -13.25
C LEU A 409 17.28 6.02 -12.99
N ALA A 410 18.02 5.51 -13.98
CA ALA A 410 18.85 4.32 -13.81
C ALA A 410 19.98 4.55 -12.80
N GLN A 411 20.61 5.73 -12.85
CA GLN A 411 21.64 6.09 -11.89
C GLN A 411 21.09 6.11 -10.46
N TYR A 412 19.94 6.78 -10.25
CA TYR A 412 19.26 6.78 -8.97
C TYR A 412 18.90 5.37 -8.49
N ALA A 413 18.39 4.52 -9.38
CA ALA A 413 18.07 3.13 -9.07
C ALA A 413 19.28 2.32 -8.56
N GLU A 414 20.45 2.46 -9.20
CA GLU A 414 21.67 1.79 -8.75
C GLU A 414 22.17 2.32 -7.39
N ALA A 415 22.14 3.63 -7.14
CA ALA A 415 22.52 4.17 -5.84
C ALA A 415 21.53 3.79 -4.72
N ALA A 416 20.23 3.77 -5.01
CA ALA A 416 19.20 3.26 -4.11
C ALA A 416 19.47 1.80 -3.70
N LYS A 417 19.83 0.96 -4.68
CA LYS A 417 20.21 -0.44 -4.45
C LYS A 417 21.49 -0.58 -3.63
N ALA A 418 22.52 0.21 -3.94
CA ALA A 418 23.77 0.23 -3.19
C ALA A 418 23.56 0.64 -1.73
N TYR A 419 22.80 1.72 -1.49
CA TYR A 419 22.45 2.19 -0.15
C TYR A 419 21.62 1.17 0.64
N ARG A 420 20.62 0.54 0.02
CA ARG A 420 19.86 -0.55 0.65
C ARG A 420 20.81 -1.67 1.10
N ASN A 421 21.73 -2.07 0.23
CA ASN A 421 22.66 -3.15 0.53
C ASN A 421 23.64 -2.79 1.66
N SER A 422 24.08 -1.54 1.77
CA SER A 422 24.94 -1.11 2.88
C SER A 422 24.19 -1.15 4.21
N VAL A 423 22.93 -0.67 4.24
CA VAL A 423 22.09 -0.70 5.45
C VAL A 423 21.78 -2.14 5.90
N LEU A 424 21.48 -3.04 4.96
CA LEU A 424 21.16 -4.44 5.28
C LEU A 424 22.38 -5.24 5.78
N LYS A 425 23.60 -4.85 5.38
CA LYS A 425 24.83 -5.52 5.81
C LYS A 425 25.35 -5.03 7.17
N GLY A 426 24.74 -3.99 7.74
CA GLY A 426 25.11 -3.47 9.06
C GLY A 426 26.51 -2.83 9.11
N GLU A 427 26.91 -2.14 8.04
CA GLU A 427 28.12 -1.29 8.04
C GLU A 427 27.93 0.00 8.83
#